data_AF-A0A498Q6P7-F1
#
_entry.id   AF-A0A498Q6P7-F1
#
_cell.length_a   1.000
_cell.length_b   1.000
_cell.length_c   1.000
_cell.angle_alpha   90.00
_cell.angle_beta   90.00
_cell.angle_gamma   90.00
#
_symmetry.space_group_name_H-M   'P 1'
#
loop_
_entity.id
_entity.type
_entity.pdbx_description
1 polymer ?
#
loop_
_entity_poly.entity_id
_entity_poly.type
_entity_poly.pdbx_seq_one_letter_code
_entity_poly.pdbx_strand_id
1 'polypeptide(L)'
;MGLVLHWSQNVIELAQGDPARGNAIVGSPLAVALATRGTARWALGRAGWRTDLEEAVATARGTEPWSHAMVITYRYLGAIPNGILLADDAALREIDEALRIAERSSDDRALGLARLTHGIALVHRDSPADRELGLEVLGQVREMCLRDRYYPSDLPVADVWAARERARRGDRDGALPRLRAAVDELFQAGQLGHFGTATGALVETLLAGAPAGDAAAVSEAAEVIDRLAAAPGDSGLLSREINLLRLRALLARARGDRVRFRDLRYRYRDLATLLGFEGHIAWAEALTPSQRSRGRRLSGVARSPHGR
;
A
#
# COMPACT_ATOMS: atom_id res chain seq x y z
N MET A 1 6.47 15.61 5.35
CA MET A 1 5.19 15.90 4.64
C MET A 1 4.80 17.37 4.67
N GLY A 2 4.90 18.10 5.79
CA GLY A 2 4.63 19.54 5.85
C GLY A 2 5.49 20.37 4.88
N LEU A 3 6.80 20.06 4.79
CA LEU A 3 7.69 20.68 3.80
C LEU A 3 7.31 20.36 2.35
N VAL A 4 6.95 19.10 2.07
CA VAL A 4 6.47 18.69 0.74
C VAL A 4 5.23 19.50 0.37
N LEU A 5 4.27 19.60 1.28
CA LEU A 5 3.06 20.39 1.06
C LEU A 5 3.36 21.86 0.76
N HIS A 6 4.27 22.48 1.51
CA HIS A 6 4.67 23.87 1.31
C HIS A 6 5.35 24.08 -0.05
N TRP A 7 6.34 23.25 -0.39
CA TRP A 7 7.06 23.39 -1.65
C TRP A 7 6.21 23.09 -2.88
N SER A 8 5.36 22.06 -2.81
CA SER A 8 4.42 21.77 -3.89
C SER A 8 3.44 22.92 -4.10
N GLN A 9 2.95 23.55 -3.03
CA GLN A 9 2.09 24.73 -3.13
C GLN A 9 2.81 25.90 -3.82
N ASN A 10 4.05 26.19 -3.43
CA ASN A 10 4.85 27.24 -4.06
C ASN A 10 5.04 26.99 -5.57
N VAL A 11 5.33 25.75 -5.98
CA VAL A 11 5.47 25.42 -7.41
C VAL A 11 4.17 25.63 -8.18
N ILE A 12 3.02 25.25 -7.59
CA ILE A 12 1.71 25.45 -8.21
C ILE A 12 1.41 26.94 -8.41
N GLU A 13 1.70 27.77 -7.41
CA GLU A 13 1.52 29.22 -7.51
C GLU A 13 2.44 29.85 -8.57
N LEU A 14 3.69 29.39 -8.64
CA LEU A 14 4.65 29.84 -9.65
C LEU A 14 4.27 29.41 -11.07
N ALA A 15 3.64 28.23 -11.23
CA ALA A 15 3.18 27.74 -12.52
C ALA A 15 2.04 28.59 -13.11
N GLN A 16 1.22 29.23 -12.27
CA GLN A 16 0.05 30.03 -12.69
C GLN A 16 -0.90 29.28 -13.65
N GLY A 17 -1.01 27.96 -13.47
CA GLY A 17 -1.85 27.09 -14.30
C GLY A 17 -1.22 26.66 -15.65
N ASP A 18 -0.01 27.11 -15.99
CA ASP A 18 0.71 26.66 -17.18
C ASP A 18 1.47 25.34 -16.88
N PRO A 19 1.10 24.22 -17.54
CA PRO A 19 1.75 22.94 -17.32
C PRO A 19 3.22 22.91 -17.72
N ALA A 20 3.65 23.71 -18.70
CA ALA A 20 5.00 23.70 -19.26
C ALA A 20 5.94 24.69 -18.55
N ARG A 21 5.41 25.53 -17.65
CA ARG A 21 6.22 26.55 -16.98
C ARG A 21 7.28 25.93 -16.08
N GLY A 22 8.55 26.20 -16.40
CA GLY A 22 9.71 25.69 -15.65
C GLY A 22 10.09 24.25 -15.99
N ASN A 23 9.68 23.73 -17.15
CA ASN A 23 9.86 22.34 -17.58
C ASN A 23 11.30 21.92 -17.95
N ALA A 24 12.32 22.52 -17.34
CA ALA A 24 13.72 22.25 -17.66
C ALA A 24 14.18 20.83 -17.27
N ILE A 25 13.51 20.19 -16.29
CA ILE A 25 13.87 18.86 -15.76
C ILE A 25 12.76 17.83 -15.99
N VAL A 26 11.50 18.26 -15.89
CA VAL A 26 10.31 17.43 -16.07
C VAL A 26 9.35 18.17 -16.98
N GLY A 27 8.67 17.46 -17.87
CA GLY A 27 7.72 17.99 -18.84
C GLY A 27 6.61 18.84 -18.26
N SER A 28 6.16 18.51 -17.04
CA SER A 28 5.26 19.36 -16.29
C SER A 28 5.58 19.42 -14.80
N PRO A 29 6.29 20.46 -14.34
CA PRO A 29 6.50 20.69 -12.91
C PRO A 29 5.18 20.87 -12.16
N LEU A 30 4.16 21.45 -12.81
CA LEU A 30 2.82 21.61 -12.26
C LEU A 30 2.17 20.27 -11.95
N ALA A 31 2.20 19.31 -12.89
CA ALA A 31 1.61 17.98 -12.67
C ALA A 31 2.28 17.26 -11.50
N VAL A 32 3.60 17.36 -11.40
CA VAL A 32 4.39 16.77 -10.30
C VAL A 32 4.07 17.43 -8.96
N ALA A 33 3.95 18.75 -8.94
CA ALA A 33 3.58 19.50 -7.75
C ALA A 33 2.16 19.15 -7.27
N LEU A 34 1.20 19.01 -8.18
CA LEU A 34 -0.15 18.53 -7.86
C LEU A 34 -0.11 17.11 -7.25
N ALA A 35 0.62 16.18 -7.88
CA ALA A 35 0.72 14.80 -7.38
C ALA A 35 1.34 14.71 -5.98
N THR A 36 2.43 15.45 -5.76
CA THR A 36 3.14 15.50 -4.47
C THR A 36 2.35 16.26 -3.39
N ARG A 37 1.62 17.34 -3.76
CA ARG A 37 0.69 18.03 -2.85
C ARG A 37 -0.45 17.12 -2.42
N GLY A 38 -1.06 16.41 -3.38
CA GLY A 38 -2.09 15.42 -3.11
C GLY A 38 -1.58 14.33 -2.16
N THR A 39 -0.34 13.89 -2.37
CA THR A 39 0.34 12.93 -1.50
C THR A 39 0.50 13.42 -0.07
N ALA A 40 1.04 14.64 0.10
CA ALA A 40 1.20 15.25 1.40
C ALA A 40 -0.15 15.51 2.09
N ARG A 41 -1.19 15.89 1.33
CA ARG A 41 -2.55 16.10 1.86
C ARG A 41 -3.14 14.81 2.41
N TRP A 42 -3.12 13.69 1.68
CA TRP A 42 -3.63 12.44 2.25
C TRP A 42 -2.77 11.95 3.41
N ALA A 43 -1.44 12.11 3.35
CA ALA A 43 -0.57 11.69 4.45
C ALA A 43 -0.88 12.42 5.76
N LEU A 44 -1.29 13.69 5.66
CA LEU A 44 -1.69 14.56 6.76
C LEU A 44 -3.21 14.57 7.03
N GLY A 45 -4.00 13.77 6.30
CA GLY A 45 -5.46 13.72 6.42
C GLY A 45 -6.19 15.01 6.05
N ARG A 46 -5.63 15.82 5.17
CA ARG A 46 -6.22 17.08 4.68
C ARG A 46 -7.12 16.82 3.47
N ALA A 47 -8.25 17.51 3.38
CA ALA A 47 -9.14 17.46 2.22
C ALA A 47 -8.47 17.95 0.92
N GLY A 48 -9.08 17.65 -0.22
CA GLY A 48 -8.59 18.07 -1.55
C GLY A 48 -7.48 17.19 -2.14
N TRP A 49 -7.06 16.12 -1.44
CA TRP A 49 -6.04 15.19 -1.94
C TRP A 49 -6.47 14.47 -3.23
N ARG A 50 -7.75 14.08 -3.35
CA ARG A 50 -8.27 13.38 -4.54
C ARG A 50 -8.27 14.28 -5.77
N THR A 51 -8.78 15.50 -5.62
CA THR A 51 -8.76 16.52 -6.66
C THR A 51 -7.34 16.80 -7.16
N ASP A 52 -6.38 16.96 -6.24
CA ASP A 52 -4.98 17.16 -6.63
C ASP A 52 -4.42 16.01 -7.47
N LEU A 53 -4.70 14.76 -7.09
CA LEU A 53 -4.23 13.58 -7.83
C LEU A 53 -4.93 13.44 -9.18
N GLU A 54 -6.20 13.83 -9.30
CA GLU A 54 -6.95 13.84 -10.56
C GLU A 54 -6.47 14.92 -11.52
N GLU A 55 -6.29 16.14 -11.01
CA GLU A 55 -5.70 17.25 -11.77
C GLU A 55 -4.28 16.91 -12.21
N ALA A 56 -3.46 16.32 -11.34
CA ALA A 56 -2.10 15.91 -11.71
C ALA A 56 -2.08 14.98 -12.92
N VAL A 57 -2.92 13.93 -12.93
CA VAL A 57 -3.02 12.99 -14.05
C VAL A 57 -3.52 13.71 -15.31
N ALA A 58 -4.54 14.55 -15.18
CA ALA A 58 -5.07 15.32 -16.31
C ALA A 58 -4.02 16.25 -16.92
N THR A 59 -3.24 16.97 -16.09
CA THR A 59 -2.16 17.86 -16.51
C THR A 59 -0.98 17.10 -17.13
N ALA A 60 -0.69 15.88 -16.67
CA ALA A 60 0.38 15.04 -17.22
C ALA A 60 0.01 14.35 -18.54
N ARG A 61 -1.21 14.48 -19.04
CA ARG A 61 -1.59 13.90 -20.34
C ARG A 61 -0.85 14.63 -21.46
N GLY A 62 -0.12 13.87 -22.27
CA GLY A 62 0.64 14.40 -23.40
C GLY A 62 2.02 14.97 -23.06
N THR A 63 2.48 14.88 -21.80
CA THR A 63 3.89 15.11 -21.47
C THR A 63 4.76 13.95 -21.94
N GLU A 64 6.09 14.11 -21.96
CA GLU A 64 7.01 13.03 -22.29
C GLU A 64 6.87 11.83 -21.33
N PRO A 65 7.24 10.61 -21.77
CA PRO A 65 6.97 9.35 -21.06
C PRO A 65 7.41 9.33 -19.59
N TRP A 66 8.57 9.93 -19.29
CA TRP A 66 9.12 10.00 -17.93
C TRP A 66 8.18 10.76 -16.97
N SER A 67 7.78 11.99 -17.31
CA SER A 67 6.90 12.79 -16.44
C SER A 67 5.53 12.16 -16.27
N HIS A 68 4.99 11.56 -17.34
CA HIS A 68 3.71 10.85 -17.25
C HIS A 68 3.81 9.66 -16.30
N ALA A 69 4.81 8.79 -16.46
CA ALA A 69 5.06 7.65 -15.58
C ALA A 69 5.28 8.08 -14.13
N MET A 70 6.00 9.19 -13.93
CA MET A 70 6.29 9.71 -12.59
C MET A 70 5.01 10.19 -11.87
N VAL A 71 4.10 10.89 -12.56
CA VAL A 71 2.82 11.34 -11.98
C VAL A 71 1.92 10.16 -11.63
N ILE A 72 1.79 9.18 -12.54
CA ILE A 72 1.01 7.96 -12.30
C ILE A 72 1.57 7.19 -11.10
N THR A 73 2.90 7.14 -10.98
CA THR A 73 3.56 6.53 -9.83
C THR A 73 3.27 7.29 -8.55
N TYR A 74 3.43 8.61 -8.51
CA TYR A 74 3.09 9.40 -7.31
C TYR A 74 1.63 9.20 -6.87
N ARG A 75 0.71 9.06 -7.84
CA ARG A 75 -0.68 8.78 -7.56
C ARG A 75 -0.91 7.39 -6.96
N TYR A 76 -0.30 6.34 -7.50
CA TYR A 76 -0.68 4.96 -7.16
C TYR A 76 0.33 4.18 -6.31
N LEU A 77 1.63 4.39 -6.50
CA LEU A 77 2.70 3.60 -5.86
C LEU A 77 2.63 3.69 -4.34
N GLY A 78 2.35 4.88 -3.80
CA GLY A 78 2.14 5.08 -2.37
C GLY A 78 0.69 4.84 -1.96
N ALA A 79 -0.29 5.29 -2.74
CA ALA A 79 -1.69 5.34 -2.32
C ALA A 79 -2.34 3.95 -2.17
N ILE A 80 -2.12 3.05 -3.13
CA ILE A 80 -2.71 1.69 -3.12
C ILE A 80 -2.24 0.88 -1.92
N PRO A 81 -0.92 0.68 -1.68
CA PRO A 81 -0.49 -0.09 -0.53
C PRO A 81 -0.79 0.59 0.81
N ASN A 82 -0.95 1.92 0.84
CA ASN A 82 -1.43 2.64 2.01
C ASN A 82 -2.97 2.60 2.15
N GLY A 83 -3.72 1.94 1.28
CA GLY A 83 -5.18 1.85 1.38
C GLY A 83 -5.91 3.19 1.15
N ILE A 84 -5.25 4.17 0.55
CA ILE A 84 -5.83 5.48 0.23
C ILE A 84 -6.77 5.34 -0.97
N LEU A 85 -6.30 4.63 -1.99
CA LEU A 85 -7.03 4.29 -3.21
C LEU A 85 -7.17 2.77 -3.34
N LEU A 86 -8.23 2.33 -4.02
CA LEU A 86 -8.36 0.93 -4.43
C LEU A 86 -7.50 0.63 -5.66
N ALA A 87 -7.08 -0.62 -5.80
CA ALA A 87 -6.55 -1.15 -7.05
C ALA A 87 -7.72 -1.60 -7.97
N ASP A 88 -8.62 -0.70 -8.29
CA ASP A 88 -9.77 -1.01 -9.13
C ASP A 88 -9.41 -1.04 -10.63
N ASP A 89 -10.40 -1.34 -11.48
CA ASP A 89 -10.16 -1.43 -12.92
C ASP A 89 -9.81 -0.08 -13.54
N ALA A 90 -10.23 1.04 -12.92
CA ALA A 90 -9.86 2.38 -13.40
C ALA A 90 -8.39 2.68 -13.10
N ALA A 91 -7.93 2.37 -11.89
CA ALA A 91 -6.53 2.49 -11.50
C ALA A 91 -5.62 1.63 -12.40
N LEU A 92 -5.99 0.36 -12.66
CA LEU A 92 -5.23 -0.49 -13.56
C LEU A 92 -5.17 0.06 -14.99
N ARG A 93 -6.27 0.57 -15.56
CA ARG A 93 -6.25 1.17 -16.91
C ARG A 93 -5.26 2.33 -17.03
N GLU A 94 -5.21 3.21 -16.02
CA GLU A 94 -4.26 4.34 -16.01
C GLU A 94 -2.81 3.85 -15.86
N ILE A 95 -2.57 2.85 -15.01
CA ILE A 95 -1.24 2.27 -14.82
C ILE A 95 -0.78 1.53 -16.09
N ASP A 96 -1.66 0.80 -16.76
CA ASP A 96 -1.39 0.08 -18.01
C ASP A 96 -1.09 1.05 -19.16
N GLU A 97 -1.75 2.20 -19.20
CA GLU A 97 -1.41 3.26 -20.15
C GLU A 97 0.01 3.81 -19.92
N ALA A 98 0.35 4.11 -18.67
CA ALA A 98 1.69 4.57 -18.32
C ALA A 98 2.76 3.51 -18.65
N LEU A 99 2.47 2.23 -18.38
CA LEU A 99 3.36 1.13 -18.71
C LEU A 99 3.58 1.02 -20.22
N ARG A 100 2.51 1.06 -21.03
CA ARG A 100 2.62 1.06 -22.51
C ARG A 100 3.39 2.26 -23.07
N ILE A 101 3.30 3.41 -22.41
CA ILE A 101 4.08 4.60 -22.79
C ILE A 101 5.56 4.38 -22.45
N ALA A 102 5.86 3.89 -21.25
CA ALA A 102 7.22 3.59 -20.81
C ALA A 102 7.88 2.47 -21.62
N GLU A 103 7.17 1.41 -21.98
CA GLU A 103 7.68 0.30 -22.81
C GLU A 103 8.08 0.73 -24.22
N ARG A 104 7.38 1.73 -24.78
CA ARG A 104 7.72 2.32 -26.08
C ARG A 104 8.88 3.31 -26.00
N SER A 105 9.25 3.73 -24.80
CA SER A 105 10.42 4.57 -24.55
C SER A 105 11.66 3.71 -24.35
N SER A 106 12.83 4.19 -24.78
CA SER A 106 14.12 3.56 -24.43
C SER A 106 14.61 3.99 -23.04
N ASP A 107 13.69 4.32 -22.13
CA ASP A 107 13.99 4.76 -20.76
C ASP A 107 13.71 3.63 -19.77
N ASP A 108 14.77 2.90 -19.40
CA ASP A 108 14.69 1.80 -18.44
C ASP A 108 14.19 2.25 -17.05
N ARG A 109 14.40 3.52 -16.69
CA ARG A 109 13.93 4.05 -15.41
C ARG A 109 12.42 4.27 -15.45
N ALA A 110 11.90 4.86 -16.53
CA ALA A 110 10.46 5.04 -16.70
C ALA A 110 9.75 3.68 -16.66
N LEU A 111 10.35 2.70 -17.33
CA LEU A 111 9.84 1.33 -17.39
C LEU A 111 9.87 0.63 -16.03
N GLY A 112 10.97 0.76 -15.28
CA GLY A 112 11.07 0.18 -13.94
C GLY A 112 10.05 0.76 -12.97
N LEU A 113 9.83 2.08 -13.01
CA LEU A 113 8.87 2.78 -12.16
C LEU A 113 7.42 2.38 -12.47
N ALA A 114 7.07 2.30 -13.77
CA ALA A 114 5.76 1.85 -14.21
C ALA A 114 5.51 0.39 -13.83
N ARG A 115 6.51 -0.51 -14.01
CA ARG A 115 6.42 -1.92 -13.61
C ARG A 115 6.26 -2.09 -12.11
N LEU A 116 6.99 -1.32 -11.29
CA LEU A 116 6.85 -1.39 -9.84
C LEU A 116 5.42 -1.01 -9.40
N THR A 117 4.90 0.09 -9.94
CA THR A 117 3.53 0.55 -9.67
C THR A 117 2.50 -0.49 -10.12
N HIS A 118 2.66 -1.04 -11.32
CA HIS A 118 1.79 -2.08 -11.88
C HIS A 118 1.80 -3.37 -11.05
N GLY A 119 2.99 -3.90 -10.74
CA GLY A 119 3.14 -5.09 -9.91
C GLY A 119 2.49 -4.94 -8.54
N ILE A 120 2.66 -3.78 -7.90
CA ILE A 120 2.03 -3.47 -6.61
C ILE A 120 0.51 -3.38 -6.73
N ALA A 121 -0.02 -2.70 -7.74
CA ALA A 121 -1.46 -2.61 -7.95
C ALA A 121 -2.07 -4.02 -8.15
N LEU A 122 -1.44 -4.84 -8.99
CA LEU A 122 -1.87 -6.20 -9.27
C LEU A 122 -1.88 -7.11 -8.04
N VAL A 123 -0.86 -7.09 -7.17
CA VAL A 123 -0.87 -7.92 -5.95
C VAL A 123 -1.87 -7.46 -4.86
N HIS A 124 -2.49 -6.30 -5.06
CA HIS A 124 -3.60 -5.77 -4.24
C HIS A 124 -4.98 -6.07 -4.82
N ARG A 125 -5.08 -6.73 -5.99
CA ARG A 125 -6.33 -7.18 -6.60
C ARG A 125 -6.88 -8.44 -5.91
N ASP A 126 -8.20 -8.61 -5.97
CA ASP A 126 -8.87 -9.83 -5.48
C ASP A 126 -8.72 -11.02 -6.43
N SER A 127 -8.45 -10.77 -7.71
CA SER A 127 -8.21 -11.80 -8.74
C SER A 127 -6.90 -12.55 -8.49
N PRO A 128 -6.91 -13.89 -8.34
CA PRO A 128 -5.68 -14.68 -8.22
C PRO A 128 -4.75 -14.56 -9.44
N ALA A 129 -5.32 -14.43 -10.63
CA ALA A 129 -4.56 -14.28 -11.88
C ALA A 129 -3.85 -12.92 -11.93
N ASP A 130 -4.53 -11.84 -11.52
CA ASP A 130 -3.92 -10.51 -11.44
C ASP A 130 -2.74 -10.55 -10.47
N ARG A 131 -2.91 -11.18 -9.30
CA ARG A 131 -1.82 -11.30 -8.31
C ARG A 131 -0.65 -12.16 -8.79
N GLU A 132 -0.90 -13.17 -9.62
CA GLU A 132 0.14 -13.95 -10.29
C GLU A 132 1.00 -13.07 -11.18
N LEU A 133 0.34 -12.34 -12.09
CA LEU A 133 1.00 -11.40 -12.97
C LEU A 133 1.74 -10.34 -12.16
N GLY A 134 1.15 -9.86 -11.07
CA GLY A 134 1.79 -8.89 -10.16
C GLY A 134 3.10 -9.42 -9.59
N LEU A 135 3.12 -10.68 -9.14
CA LEU A 135 4.34 -11.33 -8.64
C LEU A 135 5.42 -11.46 -9.73
N GLU A 136 5.03 -11.82 -10.95
CA GLU A 136 5.94 -11.90 -12.10
C GLU A 136 6.55 -10.53 -12.43
N VAL A 137 5.71 -9.48 -12.50
CA VAL A 137 6.14 -8.11 -12.76
C VAL A 137 7.09 -7.61 -11.67
N LEU A 138 6.82 -7.88 -10.40
CA LEU A 138 7.73 -7.54 -9.29
C LEU A 138 9.07 -8.30 -9.41
N GLY A 139 9.05 -9.53 -9.92
CA GLY A 139 10.26 -10.28 -10.27
C GLY A 139 11.08 -9.59 -11.36
N GLN A 140 10.42 -9.04 -12.39
CA GLN A 140 11.09 -8.26 -13.43
C GLN A 140 11.73 -6.98 -12.88
N VAL A 141 11.04 -6.25 -12.00
CA VAL A 141 11.58 -5.05 -11.33
C VAL A 141 12.83 -5.40 -10.52
N ARG A 142 12.77 -6.48 -9.73
CA ARG A 142 13.91 -7.00 -8.98
C ARG A 142 15.12 -7.24 -9.88
N GLU A 143 14.89 -7.91 -11.00
CA GLU A 143 15.90 -8.21 -12.02
C GLU A 143 16.45 -6.96 -12.75
N MET A 144 15.67 -5.88 -12.83
CA MET A 144 16.14 -4.59 -13.33
C MET A 144 17.05 -3.89 -12.31
N CYS A 145 16.67 -3.88 -11.03
CA CYS A 145 17.50 -3.31 -9.95
C CYS A 145 18.87 -4.01 -9.88
N LEU A 146 18.90 -5.34 -9.95
CA LEU A 146 20.15 -6.11 -9.85
C LEU A 146 21.07 -5.99 -11.07
N ARG A 147 20.55 -5.53 -12.21
CA ARG A 147 21.32 -5.29 -13.43
C ARG A 147 21.62 -3.81 -13.65
N ASP A 148 21.46 -2.97 -12.62
CA ASP A 148 21.66 -1.52 -12.67
C ASP A 148 20.82 -0.80 -13.74
N ARG A 149 19.70 -1.40 -14.15
CA ARG A 149 18.72 -0.81 -15.09
C ARG A 149 17.61 -0.04 -14.38
N TYR A 150 17.48 -0.20 -13.08
CA TYR A 150 16.51 0.51 -12.25
C TYR A 150 17.07 0.83 -10.87
N TYR A 151 16.38 1.68 -10.11
CA TYR A 151 16.87 2.18 -8.83
C TYR A 151 17.05 1.05 -7.81
N PRO A 152 18.28 0.85 -7.28
CA PRO A 152 18.51 -0.14 -6.22
C PRO A 152 17.69 0.14 -4.96
N SER A 153 17.32 1.41 -4.72
CA SER A 153 16.48 1.83 -3.60
C SER A 153 15.07 1.23 -3.61
N ASP A 154 14.60 0.76 -4.76
CA ASP A 154 13.25 0.20 -4.90
C ASP A 154 13.25 -1.34 -4.86
N LEU A 155 14.43 -1.95 -4.85
CA LEU A 155 14.59 -3.39 -4.64
C LEU A 155 13.87 -3.88 -3.37
N PRO A 156 14.08 -3.30 -2.18
CA PRO A 156 13.37 -3.73 -0.97
C PRO A 156 11.85 -3.50 -1.09
N VAL A 157 11.40 -2.48 -1.81
CA VAL A 157 9.96 -2.24 -2.04
C VAL A 157 9.36 -3.39 -2.85
N ALA A 158 9.99 -3.77 -3.96
CA ALA A 158 9.53 -4.89 -4.78
C ALA A 158 9.52 -6.21 -3.99
N ASP A 159 10.56 -6.44 -3.19
CA ASP A 159 10.71 -7.66 -2.40
C ASP A 159 9.69 -7.79 -1.27
N VAL A 160 9.27 -6.70 -0.62
CA VAL A 160 8.17 -6.70 0.36
C VAL A 160 6.89 -7.27 -0.26
N TRP A 161 6.50 -6.74 -1.41
CA TRP A 161 5.21 -7.09 -2.02
C TRP A 161 5.26 -8.47 -2.67
N ALA A 162 6.39 -8.85 -3.27
CA ALA A 162 6.61 -10.19 -3.79
C ALA A 162 6.60 -11.25 -2.67
N ALA A 163 7.29 -11.00 -1.55
CA ALA A 163 7.31 -11.92 -0.41
C ALA A 163 5.92 -12.08 0.21
N ARG A 164 5.17 -10.99 0.39
CA ARG A 164 3.77 -11.06 0.89
C ARG A 164 2.89 -11.93 -0.01
N GLU A 165 3.00 -11.80 -1.33
CA GLU A 165 2.23 -12.64 -2.26
C GLU A 165 2.66 -14.11 -2.22
N ARG A 166 3.97 -14.40 -2.13
CA ARG A 166 4.46 -15.78 -1.94
C ARG A 166 3.91 -16.42 -0.66
N ALA A 167 3.92 -15.67 0.45
CA ALA A 167 3.33 -16.13 1.70
C ALA A 167 1.83 -16.42 1.57
N ARG A 168 1.09 -15.55 0.86
CA ARG A 168 -0.35 -15.74 0.57
C ARG A 168 -0.61 -17.02 -0.22
N ARG A 169 0.32 -17.42 -1.09
CA ARG A 169 0.29 -18.66 -1.88
C ARG A 169 0.75 -19.91 -1.12
N GLY A 170 1.14 -19.77 0.15
CA GLY A 170 1.53 -20.87 1.03
C GLY A 170 3.03 -20.97 1.30
N ASP A 171 3.88 -20.22 0.60
CA ASP A 171 5.32 -20.15 0.88
C ASP A 171 5.61 -19.13 1.99
N ARG A 172 5.05 -19.40 3.17
CA ARG A 172 5.20 -18.53 4.34
C ARG A 172 6.64 -18.54 4.87
N ASP A 173 7.23 -19.73 4.97
CA ASP A 173 8.54 -19.93 5.58
C ASP A 173 9.67 -19.34 4.73
N GLY A 174 9.57 -19.41 3.40
CA GLY A 174 10.49 -18.73 2.49
C GLY A 174 10.29 -17.22 2.42
N ALA A 175 9.03 -16.75 2.53
CA ALA A 175 8.70 -15.34 2.43
C ALA A 175 9.11 -14.50 3.65
N LEU A 176 8.91 -15.02 4.87
CA LEU A 176 9.13 -14.25 6.10
C LEU A 176 10.57 -13.72 6.25
N PRO A 177 11.65 -14.51 6.02
CA PRO A 177 13.01 -14.01 6.04
C PRO A 177 13.23 -12.84 5.06
N ARG A 178 12.73 -12.95 3.82
CA ARG A 178 12.88 -11.87 2.83
C ARG A 178 12.11 -10.62 3.25
N LEU A 179 10.90 -10.79 3.77
CA LEU A 179 10.04 -9.70 4.18
C LEU A 179 10.64 -8.92 5.37
N ARG A 180 11.22 -9.62 6.35
CA ARG A 180 11.97 -9.01 7.46
C ARG A 180 13.15 -8.20 6.95
N ALA A 181 14.01 -8.81 6.13
CA ALA A 181 15.19 -8.15 5.57
C ALA A 181 14.81 -6.90 4.78
N ALA A 182 13.79 -6.98 3.92
CA ALA A 182 13.34 -5.84 3.14
C ALA A 182 12.77 -4.72 4.03
N VAL A 183 11.99 -5.05 5.06
CA VAL A 183 11.52 -4.05 6.05
C VAL A 183 12.70 -3.38 6.76
N ASP A 184 13.72 -4.14 7.15
CA ASP A 184 14.93 -3.60 7.78
C ASP A 184 15.71 -2.68 6.85
N GLU A 185 15.91 -3.07 5.60
CA GLU A 185 16.52 -2.24 4.56
C GLU A 185 15.77 -0.90 4.39
N LEU A 186 14.42 -0.92 4.34
CA LEU A 186 13.61 0.30 4.22
C LEU A 186 13.76 1.25 5.42
N PHE A 187 13.87 0.70 6.63
CA PHE A 187 14.09 1.50 7.84
C PHE A 187 15.50 2.10 7.87
N GLN A 188 16.53 1.31 7.53
CA GLN A 188 17.92 1.78 7.48
C GLN A 188 18.12 2.85 6.42
N ALA A 189 17.46 2.71 5.26
CA ALA A 189 17.48 3.69 4.18
C ALA A 189 16.64 4.95 4.48
N GLY A 190 15.88 4.99 5.58
CA GLY A 190 15.01 6.11 5.93
C GLY A 190 13.88 6.35 4.93
N GLN A 191 13.44 5.32 4.20
CA GLN A 191 12.38 5.43 3.18
C GLN A 191 10.99 5.52 3.83
N LEU A 192 10.72 6.70 4.44
CA LEU A 192 9.54 6.95 5.29
C LEU A 192 8.21 6.66 4.61
N GLY A 193 8.14 6.81 3.28
CA GLY A 193 6.92 6.56 2.50
C GLY A 193 6.56 5.08 2.35
N HIS A 194 7.53 4.16 2.44
CA HIS A 194 7.33 2.74 2.16
C HIS A 194 7.34 1.86 3.39
N PHE A 195 8.10 2.22 4.45
CA PHE A 195 8.20 1.33 5.61
C PHE A 195 6.87 1.12 6.32
N GLY A 196 5.95 2.09 6.30
CA GLY A 196 4.66 1.97 7.00
C GLY A 196 3.83 0.84 6.41
N THR A 197 3.75 0.80 5.08
CA THR A 197 3.04 -0.26 4.35
C THR A 197 3.77 -1.58 4.38
N ALA A 198 5.11 -1.56 4.38
CA ALA A 198 5.92 -2.77 4.48
C ALA A 198 5.81 -3.43 5.86
N THR A 199 5.79 -2.65 6.95
CA THR A 199 5.44 -3.14 8.29
C THR A 199 4.06 -3.79 8.29
N GLY A 200 3.07 -3.19 7.63
CA GLY A 200 1.74 -3.79 7.50
C GLY A 200 1.77 -5.15 6.81
N ALA A 201 2.50 -5.27 5.70
CA ALA A 201 2.70 -6.53 5.00
C ALA A 201 3.35 -7.59 5.90
N LEU A 202 4.38 -7.23 6.67
CA LEU A 202 5.05 -8.14 7.61
C LEU A 202 4.12 -8.60 8.74
N VAL A 203 3.42 -7.69 9.40
CA VAL A 203 2.47 -8.01 10.47
C VAL A 203 1.34 -8.91 9.97
N GLU A 204 0.74 -8.58 8.83
CA GLU A 204 -0.31 -9.43 8.24
C GLU A 204 0.22 -10.81 7.92
N THR A 205 1.42 -10.88 7.33
CA THR A 205 2.06 -12.15 6.99
C THR A 205 2.32 -12.94 8.27
N LEU A 206 2.90 -12.35 9.31
CA LEU A 206 3.12 -13.00 10.60
C LEU A 206 1.82 -13.53 11.21
N LEU A 207 0.70 -12.82 11.11
CA LEU A 207 -0.54 -13.22 11.77
C LEU A 207 -1.43 -14.17 10.95
N ALA A 208 -1.40 -14.12 9.62
CA ALA A 208 -2.39 -14.81 8.76
C ALA A 208 -2.24 -16.35 8.70
N GLY A 209 -1.02 -16.86 8.90
CA GLY A 209 -0.71 -18.30 8.82
C GLY A 209 -0.11 -18.87 10.10
N ALA A 210 -0.08 -18.08 11.18
CA ALA A 210 0.39 -18.57 12.47
C ALA A 210 -0.66 -19.48 13.12
N PRO A 211 -0.27 -20.60 13.75
CA PRO A 211 -1.16 -21.37 14.60
C PRO A 211 -1.87 -20.45 15.61
N ALA A 212 -3.12 -20.78 15.95
CA ALA A 212 -3.86 -20.01 16.94
C ALA A 212 -3.08 -19.99 18.27
N GLY A 213 -2.68 -18.80 18.70
CA GLY A 213 -1.88 -18.62 19.92
C GLY A 213 -0.36 -18.77 19.75
N ASP A 214 0.16 -18.72 18.53
CA ASP A 214 1.61 -18.62 18.28
C ASP A 214 2.17 -17.33 18.93
N ALA A 215 2.76 -17.51 20.11
CA ALA A 215 3.28 -16.42 20.91
C ALA A 215 4.48 -15.72 20.26
N ALA A 216 5.28 -16.44 19.46
CA ALA A 216 6.43 -15.86 18.78
C ALA A 216 5.98 -14.90 17.67
N ALA A 217 5.06 -15.36 16.81
CA ALA A 217 4.49 -14.51 15.75
C ALA A 217 3.76 -13.28 16.32
N VAL A 218 3.04 -13.45 17.44
CA VAL A 218 2.36 -12.34 18.13
C VAL A 218 3.33 -11.36 18.80
N SER A 219 4.43 -11.85 19.40
CA SER A 219 5.46 -11.01 19.99
C SER A 219 6.15 -10.18 18.91
N GLU A 220 6.61 -10.84 17.84
CA GLU A 220 7.28 -10.18 16.73
C GLU A 220 6.38 -9.15 16.06
N ALA A 221 5.11 -9.47 15.80
CA ALA A 221 4.16 -8.52 15.25
C ALA A 221 3.99 -7.28 16.15
N ALA A 222 4.01 -7.44 17.47
CA ALA A 222 3.94 -6.32 18.41
C ALA A 222 5.20 -5.46 18.35
N GLU A 223 6.39 -6.08 18.35
CA GLU A 223 7.68 -5.38 18.26
C GLU A 223 7.79 -4.54 16.99
N VAL A 224 7.38 -5.10 15.83
CA VAL A 224 7.41 -4.38 14.56
C VAL A 224 6.39 -3.22 14.55
N ILE A 225 5.21 -3.40 15.16
CA ILE A 225 4.22 -2.31 15.33
C ILE A 225 4.78 -1.19 16.22
N ASP A 226 5.45 -1.54 17.32
CA ASP A 226 6.01 -0.57 18.26
C ASP A 226 7.17 0.19 17.62
N ARG A 227 8.01 -0.49 16.82
CA ARG A 227 9.04 0.15 15.99
C ARG A 227 8.43 1.13 14.98
N LEU A 228 7.33 0.78 14.31
CA LEU A 228 6.62 1.70 13.41
C LEU A 228 6.06 2.92 14.18
N ALA A 229 5.52 2.70 15.37
CA ALA A 229 4.98 3.78 16.19
C ALA A 229 6.07 4.74 16.68
N ALA A 230 7.26 4.23 17.00
CA ALA A 230 8.41 5.02 17.44
C ALA A 230 9.24 5.60 16.29
N ALA A 231 8.97 5.24 15.04
CA ALA A 231 9.76 5.67 13.89
C ALA A 231 9.74 7.20 13.73
N PRO A 232 10.86 7.84 13.37
CA PRO A 232 10.90 9.26 13.05
C PRO A 232 9.90 9.65 11.95
N GLY A 233 9.40 10.89 12.00
CA GLY A 233 8.49 11.44 10.99
C GLY A 233 7.77 12.69 11.48
N ASP A 234 7.08 13.37 10.56
CA ASP A 234 6.22 14.50 10.91
C ASP A 234 5.19 14.10 11.99
N SER A 235 4.95 15.00 12.93
CA SER A 235 3.81 14.87 13.84
C SER A 235 2.50 14.98 13.05
N GLY A 236 1.51 14.15 13.41
CA GLY A 236 0.17 14.19 12.81
C GLY A 236 0.04 13.53 11.44
N LEU A 237 0.92 12.56 11.10
CA LEU A 237 0.74 11.71 9.91
C LEU A 237 -0.46 10.78 10.10
N LEU A 238 -1.65 11.20 9.66
CA LEU A 238 -2.87 10.41 9.78
C LEU A 238 -2.79 9.10 9.00
N SER A 239 -2.00 9.04 7.92
CA SER A 239 -1.72 7.78 7.22
C SER A 239 -0.96 6.76 8.07
N ARG A 240 -0.10 7.20 8.99
CA ARG A 240 0.56 6.31 9.95
C ARG A 240 -0.41 5.92 11.07
N GLU A 241 -1.18 6.87 11.59
CA GLU A 241 -2.13 6.62 12.68
C GLU A 241 -3.19 5.58 12.29
N ILE A 242 -3.78 5.73 11.10
CA ILE A 242 -4.78 4.79 10.60
C ILE A 242 -4.19 3.39 10.39
N ASN A 243 -2.96 3.29 9.88
CA ASN A 243 -2.25 2.02 9.78
C ASN A 243 -2.00 1.40 11.15
N LEU A 244 -1.53 2.16 12.13
CA LEU A 244 -1.33 1.68 13.50
C LEU A 244 -2.63 1.17 14.14
N LEU A 245 -3.77 1.85 13.93
CA LEU A 245 -5.07 1.38 14.40
C LEU A 245 -5.42 0.01 13.79
N ARG A 246 -5.26 -0.13 12.47
CA ARG A 246 -5.49 -1.39 11.74
C ARG A 246 -4.61 -2.52 12.27
N LEU A 247 -3.29 -2.30 12.37
CA LEU A 247 -2.33 -3.33 12.80
C LEU A 247 -2.55 -3.72 14.26
N ARG A 248 -2.83 -2.77 15.15
CA ARG A 248 -3.17 -3.06 16.55
C ARG A 248 -4.49 -3.82 16.68
N ALA A 249 -5.46 -3.57 15.81
CA ALA A 249 -6.70 -4.36 15.77
C ALA A 249 -6.39 -5.82 15.35
N LEU A 250 -5.59 -6.03 14.32
CA LEU A 250 -5.15 -7.38 13.90
C LEU A 250 -4.42 -8.11 15.03
N LEU A 251 -3.52 -7.42 15.74
CA LEU A 251 -2.79 -7.97 16.88
C LEU A 251 -3.72 -8.33 18.05
N ALA A 252 -4.65 -7.44 18.41
CA ALA A 252 -5.64 -7.71 19.47
C ALA A 252 -6.51 -8.93 19.12
N ARG A 253 -6.89 -9.09 17.85
CA ARG A 253 -7.60 -10.28 17.36
C ARG A 253 -6.77 -11.55 17.51
N ALA A 254 -5.49 -11.50 17.13
CA ALA A 254 -4.57 -12.64 17.26
C ALA A 254 -4.34 -13.06 18.72
N ARG A 255 -4.34 -12.09 19.65
CA ARG A 255 -4.26 -12.32 21.10
C ARG A 255 -5.57 -12.82 21.73
N GLY A 256 -6.68 -12.83 20.98
CA GLY A 256 -8.00 -13.14 21.52
C GLY A 256 -8.61 -12.04 22.41
N ASP A 257 -8.01 -10.84 22.46
CA ASP A 257 -8.51 -9.70 23.22
C ASP A 257 -9.69 -9.05 22.46
N ARG A 258 -10.89 -9.61 22.72
CA ARG A 258 -12.13 -9.20 22.04
C ARG A 258 -12.53 -7.76 22.35
N VAL A 259 -12.27 -7.27 23.56
CA VAL A 259 -12.67 -5.93 23.99
C VAL A 259 -11.81 -4.90 23.27
N ARG A 260 -10.49 -5.07 23.32
CA ARG A 260 -9.54 -4.17 22.63
C ARG A 260 -9.67 -4.26 21.12
N PHE A 261 -9.87 -5.46 20.58
CA PHE A 261 -10.13 -5.63 19.14
C PHE A 261 -11.34 -4.82 18.69
N ARG A 262 -12.45 -4.92 19.43
CA ARG A 262 -13.67 -4.19 19.11
C ARG A 262 -13.47 -2.67 19.15
N ASP A 263 -12.84 -2.15 20.20
CA ASP A 263 -12.54 -0.71 20.33
C ASP A 263 -11.68 -0.20 19.17
N LEU A 264 -10.54 -0.85 18.94
CA LEU A 264 -9.61 -0.47 17.86
C LEU A 264 -10.27 -0.54 16.49
N ARG A 265 -11.08 -1.58 16.24
CA ARG A 265 -11.80 -1.73 14.97
C ARG A 265 -12.81 -0.60 14.75
N TYR A 266 -13.54 -0.18 15.78
CA TYR A 266 -14.48 0.95 15.66
C TYR A 266 -13.73 2.24 15.33
N ARG A 267 -12.70 2.58 16.11
CA ARG A 267 -11.87 3.77 15.88
C ARG A 267 -11.21 3.76 14.50
N TYR A 268 -10.72 2.59 14.07
CA TYR A 268 -10.14 2.40 12.75
C TYR A 268 -11.15 2.70 11.63
N ARG A 269 -12.34 2.10 11.70
CA ARG A 269 -13.41 2.30 10.70
C ARG A 269 -13.87 3.75 10.65
N ASP A 270 -14.07 4.36 11.81
CA ASP A 270 -14.56 5.73 11.91
C ASP A 270 -13.51 6.71 11.33
N LEU A 271 -12.22 6.50 11.60
CA LEU A 271 -11.14 7.27 10.99
C LEU A 271 -11.03 7.04 9.48
N ALA A 272 -11.15 5.79 9.01
CA ALA A 272 -11.15 5.46 7.58
C ALA A 272 -12.27 6.19 6.82
N THR A 273 -13.46 6.22 7.41
CA THR A 273 -14.64 6.90 6.86
C THR A 273 -14.45 8.42 6.87
N LEU A 274 -13.95 8.99 7.97
CA LEU A 274 -13.67 10.42 8.09
C LEU A 274 -12.69 10.92 7.02
N LEU A 275 -11.66 10.12 6.72
CA LEU A 275 -10.62 10.47 5.75
C LEU A 275 -11.00 10.15 4.29
N GLY A 276 -12.03 9.32 4.09
CA GLY A 276 -12.45 8.87 2.75
C GLY A 276 -11.42 8.00 2.05
N PHE A 277 -10.62 7.23 2.80
CA PHE A 277 -9.58 6.34 2.27
C PHE A 277 -10.21 5.00 1.88
N GLU A 278 -10.35 4.79 0.58
CA GLU A 278 -11.21 3.74 0.00
C GLU A 278 -10.74 2.33 0.37
N GLY A 279 -9.44 2.07 0.26
CA GLY A 279 -8.84 0.79 0.64
C GLY A 279 -8.96 0.52 2.14
N HIS A 280 -8.77 1.54 2.97
CA HIS A 280 -8.96 1.41 4.42
C HIS A 280 -10.41 1.13 4.81
N ILE A 281 -11.38 1.76 4.14
CA ILE A 281 -12.81 1.48 4.31
C ILE A 281 -13.10 0.03 3.97
N ALA A 282 -12.67 -0.45 2.79
CA ALA A 282 -12.85 -1.84 2.37
C ALA A 282 -12.19 -2.83 3.36
N TRP A 283 -10.97 -2.55 3.83
CA TRP A 283 -10.31 -3.37 4.85
C TRP A 283 -11.03 -3.35 6.20
N ALA A 284 -11.61 -2.22 6.61
CA ALA A 284 -12.37 -2.12 7.86
C ALA A 284 -13.67 -2.95 7.80
N GLU A 285 -14.32 -2.98 6.64
CA GLU A 285 -15.48 -3.83 6.37
C GLU A 285 -15.10 -5.32 6.42
N ALA A 286 -13.99 -5.70 5.81
CA ALA A 286 -13.49 -7.09 5.86
C ALA A 286 -13.09 -7.55 7.28
N LEU A 287 -12.81 -6.63 8.20
CA LEU A 287 -12.58 -6.96 9.62
C LEU A 287 -13.87 -7.24 10.40
N THR A 288 -15.05 -7.06 9.80
CA THR A 288 -16.31 -7.52 10.42
C THR A 288 -16.31 -9.04 10.56
N PRO A 289 -16.70 -9.60 11.71
CA PRO A 289 -16.97 -11.03 11.80
C PRO A 289 -18.08 -11.38 10.81
N SER A 290 -17.79 -12.25 9.83
CA SER A 290 -18.83 -12.76 8.93
C SER A 290 -19.90 -13.46 9.76
N GLN A 291 -21.18 -13.10 9.54
CA GLN A 291 -22.33 -13.72 10.22
C GLN A 291 -22.46 -15.23 9.94
N ARG A 292 -21.67 -15.77 8.99
CA ARG A 292 -21.70 -17.17 8.55
C ARG A 292 -21.25 -18.20 9.60
N SER A 293 -20.63 -17.79 10.70
CA SER A 293 -20.21 -18.71 11.78
C SER A 293 -21.23 -18.92 12.90
N ARG A 294 -22.36 -18.19 12.90
CA ARG A 294 -23.43 -18.34 13.92
C ARG A 294 -24.52 -19.36 13.57
N GLY A 295 -24.57 -19.87 12.33
CA GLY A 295 -25.64 -20.76 11.86
C GLY A 295 -25.41 -22.27 11.99
N ARG A 296 -24.26 -22.73 12.52
CA ARG A 296 -23.90 -24.17 12.54
C ARG A 296 -23.81 -24.84 13.91
N ARG A 297 -24.37 -24.21 14.95
CA ARG A 297 -24.62 -24.87 16.24
C ARG A 297 -26.10 -24.68 16.57
N LEU A 298 -26.94 -25.62 16.14
CA LEU A 298 -28.22 -26.02 16.75
C LEU A 298 -29.00 -26.90 15.74
N SER A 299 -28.52 -28.12 15.48
CA SER A 299 -29.38 -29.24 15.05
C SER A 299 -28.56 -30.53 15.05
N GLY A 300 -28.74 -31.34 16.10
CA GLY A 300 -28.11 -32.65 16.21
C GLY A 300 -28.19 -33.24 17.62
N VAL A 301 -29.30 -33.00 18.33
CA VAL A 301 -29.63 -33.79 19.52
C VAL A 301 -30.14 -35.14 19.04
N ALA A 302 -29.56 -36.18 19.64
CA ALA A 302 -29.78 -37.60 19.44
C ALA A 302 -31.23 -38.04 19.26
N ARG A 303 -31.45 -38.94 18.30
CA ARG A 303 -32.42 -40.04 18.44
C ARG A 303 -31.75 -41.34 18.00
N SER A 304 -31.44 -42.17 18.98
CA SER A 304 -31.28 -43.61 18.80
C SER A 304 -32.67 -44.25 18.85
N PRO A 305 -32.91 -45.32 18.08
CA PRO A 305 -33.69 -46.41 18.66
C PRO A 305 -33.04 -47.76 18.34
N HIS A 306 -32.59 -48.45 19.39
CA HIS A 306 -32.66 -49.91 19.42
C HIS A 306 -34.10 -50.31 19.76
N GLY A 307 -34.66 -51.24 18.99
CA GLY A 307 -35.99 -51.77 19.26
C GLY A 307 -36.48 -52.81 18.26
N ARG A 308 -35.83 -53.99 18.31
CA ARG A 308 -36.22 -55.29 17.72
C ARG A 308 -36.03 -55.50 16.23
#